data_AF-A0A1G3QR74-F1
#
_entry.id   AF-A0A1G3QR74-F1
#
_cell.length_a   1.000
_cell.length_b   1.000
_cell.length_c   1.000
_cell.angle_alpha   90.00
_cell.angle_beta   90.00
_cell.angle_gamma   90.00
#
_symmetry.space_group_name_H-M   'P 1'
#
loop_
_entity.id
_entity.type
_entity.pdbx_description
1 polymer ?
#
loop_
_entity_poly.entity_id
_entity_poly.type
_entity_poly.pdbx_seq_one_letter_code
_entity_poly.pdbx_strand_id
1 'polypeptide(L)'
;MLRETLSDLKRPLREALQRIQGLAAKGEDVVSRREIREALNVPDSTVRGWLAELVELEYLEAEASRGGAGKATRYRVTGRGPQLDVTIGLLSPEQLAEVLGRKTREHAETREQPPRVSSDAVSTR
;
A
#
# COMPACT_ATOMS: atom_id res chain seq x y z
N MET A 1 -14.75 5.98 6.82
CA MET A 1 -14.63 4.54 7.14
C MET A 1 -14.26 3.81 5.85
N LEU A 2 -12.98 3.56 5.58
CA LEU A 2 -12.51 2.78 4.41
C LEU A 2 -12.03 1.41 4.89
N ARG A 3 -12.88 0.39 4.79
CA ARG A 3 -12.57 -1.02 5.09
C ARG A 3 -12.30 -1.81 3.80
N GLU A 4 -11.51 -1.23 2.91
CA GLU A 4 -11.49 -1.59 1.50
C GLU A 4 -10.04 -1.65 0.96
N THR A 5 -9.17 -2.47 1.55
CA THR A 5 -7.82 -2.75 1.00
C THR A 5 -7.65 -4.18 0.52
N LEU A 6 -8.75 -4.92 0.46
CA LEU A 6 -8.88 -6.16 -0.29
C LEU A 6 -10.06 -6.14 -1.27
N SER A 7 -11.01 -5.20 -1.12
CA SER A 7 -12.22 -5.05 -1.96
C SER A 7 -11.93 -4.91 -3.45
N ASP A 8 -10.79 -4.33 -3.83
CA ASP A 8 -10.46 -4.08 -5.23
C ASP A 8 -10.19 -5.38 -6.01
N LEU A 9 -9.68 -6.40 -5.32
CA LEU A 9 -9.53 -7.73 -5.91
C LEU A 9 -10.85 -8.49 -5.85
N LYS A 10 -11.29 -8.98 -7.02
CA LYS A 10 -12.39 -9.94 -7.14
C LYS A 10 -12.14 -11.11 -6.19
N ARG A 11 -13.20 -11.57 -5.50
CA ARG A 11 -13.11 -12.64 -4.51
C ARG A 11 -12.26 -13.85 -4.95
N PRO A 12 -12.41 -14.40 -6.17
CA PRO A 12 -11.60 -15.53 -6.63
C PRO A 12 -10.10 -15.23 -6.69
N LEU A 13 -9.73 -14.01 -7.10
CA LEU A 13 -8.34 -13.59 -7.24
C LEU A 13 -7.66 -13.45 -5.87
N ARG A 14 -8.41 -13.00 -4.88
CA ARG A 14 -7.97 -12.90 -3.48
C ARG A 14 -7.73 -14.28 -2.86
N GLU A 15 -8.67 -15.19 -3.05
CA GLU A 15 -8.52 -16.59 -2.60
C GLU A 15 -7.32 -17.26 -3.30
N ALA A 16 -7.11 -16.98 -4.59
CA ALA A 16 -5.94 -17.44 -5.33
C ALA A 16 -4.63 -16.89 -4.76
N LEU A 17 -4.56 -15.59 -4.48
CA LEU A 17 -3.36 -14.96 -3.88
C LEU A 17 -3.02 -15.59 -2.52
N GLN A 18 -4.00 -15.78 -1.64
CA GLN A 18 -3.81 -16.43 -0.33
C GLN A 18 -3.27 -17.86 -0.47
N ARG A 19 -3.78 -18.61 -1.45
CA ARG A 19 -3.30 -19.96 -1.75
C ARG A 19 -1.86 -19.94 -2.25
N ILE A 20 -1.51 -19.03 -3.15
CA ILE A 20 -0.14 -18.87 -3.68
C ILE A 20 0.83 -18.49 -2.55
N GLN A 21 0.44 -17.58 -1.66
CA GLN A 21 1.21 -17.24 -0.46
C GLN A 21 1.47 -18.46 0.43
N GLY A 22 0.43 -19.28 0.65
CA GLY A 22 0.56 -20.53 1.40
C GLY A 22 1.45 -21.57 0.73
N LEU A 23 1.60 -21.56 -0.60
CA LEU A 23 2.55 -22.42 -1.32
C LEU A 23 3.97 -21.89 -1.20
N ALA A 24 4.18 -20.59 -1.41
CA ALA A 24 5.49 -19.95 -1.31
C ALA A 24 6.10 -20.13 0.09
N ALA A 25 5.29 -19.98 1.14
CA ALA A 25 5.72 -20.16 2.53
C ALA A 25 6.12 -21.60 2.89
N LYS A 26 5.69 -22.60 2.12
CA LYS A 26 6.05 -24.02 2.33
C LYS A 26 7.28 -24.47 1.54
N GLY A 27 7.72 -23.67 0.56
CA GLY A 27 8.78 -24.02 -0.39
C GLY A 27 9.91 -22.98 -0.43
N GLU A 28 10.50 -22.81 -1.61
CA GLU A 28 11.65 -21.92 -1.85
C GLU A 28 11.23 -20.47 -2.19
N ASP A 29 10.16 -19.94 -1.58
CA ASP A 29 9.61 -18.58 -1.82
C ASP A 29 9.12 -18.31 -3.27
N VAL A 30 9.29 -19.28 -4.15
CA VAL A 30 9.00 -19.19 -5.58
C VAL A 30 8.13 -20.37 -5.98
N VAL A 31 7.10 -20.10 -6.77
CA VAL A 31 6.08 -21.07 -7.15
C VAL A 31 5.91 -21.11 -8.67
N SER A 32 5.77 -22.30 -9.25
CA SER A 32 5.53 -22.46 -10.69
C SER A 32 4.03 -22.39 -11.02
N ARG A 33 3.69 -22.01 -12.26
CA ARG A 33 2.29 -22.03 -12.73
C ARG A 33 1.63 -23.40 -12.57
N ARG A 34 2.40 -24.48 -12.73
CA ARG A 34 1.89 -25.86 -12.60
C ARG A 34 1.44 -26.14 -11.17
N GLU A 35 2.26 -25.82 -10.18
CA GLU A 35 1.94 -26.00 -8.76
C GLU A 35 0.73 -25.16 -8.37
N ILE A 36 0.67 -23.92 -8.85
CA ILE A 36 -0.47 -23.02 -8.62
C ILE A 36 -1.76 -23.62 -9.19
N ARG A 37 -1.72 -24.13 -10.43
CA ARG A 37 -2.88 -24.77 -11.07
C ARG A 37 -3.33 -26.00 -10.31
N GLU A 38 -2.40 -26.85 -9.88
CA GLU A 38 -2.70 -28.06 -9.09
C GLU A 38 -3.31 -27.71 -7.73
N ALA A 39 -2.82 -26.66 -7.07
CA ALA A 39 -3.33 -26.23 -5.77
C ALA A 39 -4.70 -25.53 -5.83
N LEU A 40 -4.99 -24.82 -6.92
CA LEU A 40 -6.25 -24.10 -7.12
C LEU A 40 -7.34 -24.98 -7.74
N ASN A 41 -6.97 -26.06 -8.43
CA ASN A 41 -7.88 -26.96 -9.13
C ASN A 41 -8.81 -26.23 -10.14
N VAL A 42 -8.23 -25.25 -10.86
CA VAL A 42 -8.93 -24.45 -11.89
C VAL A 42 -8.26 -24.62 -13.27
N PRO A 43 -8.95 -24.31 -14.38
CA PRO A 43 -8.38 -24.38 -15.73
C PRO A 43 -7.12 -23.52 -15.89
N ASP A 44 -6.16 -23.97 -16.71
CA ASP A 44 -4.91 -23.23 -16.95
C ASP A 44 -5.15 -21.83 -17.51
N SER A 45 -6.18 -21.65 -18.35
CA SER A 45 -6.57 -20.33 -18.88
C SER A 45 -6.96 -19.36 -17.76
N THR A 46 -7.72 -19.83 -16.76
CA THR A 46 -8.09 -19.05 -15.58
C THR A 46 -6.87 -18.68 -14.76
N VAL A 47 -5.98 -19.65 -14.50
CA VAL A 47 -4.72 -19.41 -13.78
C VAL A 47 -3.87 -18.37 -14.51
N ARG A 48 -3.74 -18.47 -15.85
CA ARG A 48 -2.98 -17.50 -16.65
C ARG A 48 -3.55 -16.08 -16.54
N GLY A 49 -4.87 -15.93 -16.58
CA GLY A 49 -5.52 -14.63 -16.39
C GLY A 49 -5.24 -14.04 -15.01
N TRP A 50 -5.43 -14.85 -13.96
CA TRP A 50 -5.19 -14.41 -12.58
C TRP A 50 -3.72 -14.07 -12.31
N LEU A 51 -2.78 -14.86 -12.83
CA LEU A 51 -1.36 -14.58 -12.66
C LEU A 51 -0.93 -13.31 -13.40
N ALA A 52 -1.49 -13.03 -14.58
CA ALA A 52 -1.24 -11.77 -15.28
C ALA A 52 -1.73 -10.58 -14.46
N GLU A 53 -2.96 -10.65 -13.96
CA GLU A 53 -3.58 -9.60 -13.13
C GLU A 53 -2.81 -9.38 -11.82
N LEU A 54 -2.40 -10.44 -11.13
CA LEU A 54 -1.62 -10.32 -9.89
C LEU A 54 -0.20 -9.77 -10.11
N VAL A 55 0.41 -10.02 -11.27
CA VAL A 55 1.69 -9.42 -11.65
C VAL A 55 1.51 -7.94 -11.99
N GLU A 56 0.47 -7.60 -12.76
CA GLU A 56 0.12 -6.21 -13.10
C GLU A 56 -0.16 -5.37 -11.86
N LEU A 57 -0.84 -5.95 -10.87
CA LEU A 57 -1.12 -5.33 -9.57
C LEU A 57 0.05 -5.40 -8.58
N GLU A 58 1.21 -5.90 -9.03
CA GLU A 58 2.45 -5.96 -8.25
C GLU A 58 2.35 -6.78 -6.96
N TYR A 59 1.40 -7.73 -6.89
CA TYR A 59 1.33 -8.74 -5.81
C TYR A 59 2.24 -9.94 -6.07
N LEU A 60 2.60 -10.17 -7.34
CA LEU A 60 3.53 -11.21 -7.76
C LEU A 60 4.61 -10.63 -8.69
N GLU A 61 5.80 -11.19 -8.60
CA GLU A 61 6.89 -10.97 -9.55
C GLU A 61 7.08 -12.22 -10.41
N ALA A 62 7.13 -12.04 -11.74
CA ALA A 62 7.39 -13.12 -12.67
C ALA A 62 8.90 -13.19 -12.99
N GLU A 63 9.58 -14.20 -12.46
CA GLU A 63 10.96 -14.51 -12.78
C GLU A 63 11.03 -15.46 -13.98
N ALA A 64 11.68 -15.01 -15.05
CA ALA A 64 12.09 -15.90 -16.12
C ALA A 64 13.32 -16.69 -15.67
N SER A 65 13.21 -18.01 -15.61
CA SER A 65 14.37 -18.88 -15.35
C SER A 65 15.45 -18.65 -16.41
N ARG A 66 16.61 -18.10 -16.00
CA ARG A 66 17.78 -17.93 -16.87
C ARG A 66 18.44 -19.30 -17.10
N GLY A 67 17.97 -20.05 -18.10
CA GLY A 67 18.68 -21.24 -18.57
C GLY A 67 17.81 -22.27 -19.29
N GLY A 68 18.18 -22.56 -20.55
CA GLY A 68 17.83 -23.82 -21.23
C GLY A 68 16.39 -24.00 -21.74
N ALA A 69 16.22 -24.91 -22.70
CA ALA A 69 14.94 -25.23 -23.33
C ALA A 69 13.90 -25.68 -22.29
N GLY A 70 12.81 -24.91 -22.16
CA GLY A 70 11.75 -25.14 -21.16
C GLY A 70 11.64 -24.04 -20.12
N LYS A 71 11.60 -22.77 -20.55
CA LYS A 71 11.43 -21.57 -19.70
C LYS A 71 10.17 -21.70 -18.83
N ALA A 72 10.32 -22.22 -17.63
CA ALA A 72 9.25 -22.25 -16.65
C ALA A 72 9.21 -20.90 -15.96
N THR A 73 8.17 -20.11 -16.22
CA THR A 73 7.93 -18.87 -15.47
C THR A 73 7.69 -19.22 -14.02
N ARG A 74 8.46 -18.58 -13.16
CA ARG A 74 8.42 -18.70 -11.72
C ARG A 74 7.82 -17.44 -11.13
N TYR A 75 7.01 -17.58 -10.10
CA TYR A 75 6.30 -16.48 -9.46
C TYR A 75 6.78 -16.34 -8.02
N ARG A 76 7.25 -15.16 -7.66
CA ARG A 76 7.56 -14.79 -6.27
C ARG A 76 6.45 -13.91 -5.73
N VAL A 77 6.07 -14.10 -4.47
CA VAL A 77 5.16 -13.19 -3.78
C VAL A 77 5.90 -11.92 -3.43
N THR A 78 5.39 -10.77 -3.85
CA THR A 78 5.99 -9.50 -3.43
C THR A 78 5.65 -9.23 -1.97
N GLY A 79 6.56 -8.61 -1.23
CA GLY A 79 6.33 -8.18 0.16
C GLY A 79 5.17 -7.19 0.33
N ARG A 80 4.50 -6.79 -0.77
CA ARG A 80 3.14 -6.24 -0.73
C ARG A 80 2.17 -7.35 -0.33
N GLY A 81 2.16 -7.63 0.97
CA GLY A 81 0.97 -8.22 1.58
C GLY A 81 -0.23 -7.30 1.34
N PRO A 82 -1.46 -7.81 1.44
CA PRO A 82 -2.60 -6.91 1.54
C PRO A 82 -2.29 -5.89 2.62
N GLN A 83 -2.29 -4.61 2.25
CA GLN A 83 -1.93 -3.52 3.14
C GLN A 83 -3.08 -3.36 4.13
N LEU A 84 -3.06 -4.23 5.15
CA LEU A 84 -4.04 -4.28 6.22
C LEU A 84 -3.94 -3.04 7.11
N ASP A 85 -2.84 -2.29 7.01
CA ASP A 85 -2.60 -1.12 7.83
C ASP A 85 -2.15 0.09 7.00
N VAL A 86 -3.14 0.83 6.48
CA VAL A 86 -2.95 2.13 5.81
C VAL A 86 -2.80 3.26 6.85
N THR A 87 -2.76 2.96 8.15
CA THR A 87 -2.66 3.99 9.20
C THR A 87 -1.24 4.47 9.46
N ILE A 88 -0.21 3.84 8.89
CA ILE A 88 1.18 4.24 9.09
C ILE A 88 1.41 5.62 8.44
N GLY A 89 1.45 6.66 9.28
CA GLY A 89 1.68 8.06 8.88
C GLY A 89 0.42 8.90 8.71
N LEU A 90 -0.78 8.31 8.84
CA LEU A 90 -2.03 9.07 8.89
C LEU A 90 -2.38 9.38 10.35
N LEU A 91 -2.74 10.63 10.61
CA LEU A 91 -3.28 11.03 11.91
C LEU A 91 -4.66 10.39 12.11
N SER A 92 -4.95 9.97 13.34
CA SER A 92 -6.32 9.64 13.73
C SER A 92 -7.23 10.86 13.54
N PRO A 93 -8.56 10.69 13.38
CA PRO A 93 -9.49 11.82 13.27
C PRO A 93 -9.34 12.82 14.43
N GLU A 94 -9.09 12.32 15.63
CA GLU A 94 -8.85 13.12 16.84
C GLU A 94 -7.53 13.89 16.74
N GLN A 95 -6.45 13.21 16.32
CA GLN A 95 -5.13 13.82 16.12
C GLN A 95 -5.14 14.87 14.99
N LEU A 96 -5.92 14.65 13.93
CA LEU A 96 -6.10 15.60 12.85
C LEU A 96 -6.81 16.87 13.34
N ALA A 97 -7.87 16.73 14.14
CA ALA A 97 -8.58 17.85 14.74
C ALA A 97 -7.64 18.69 15.63
N GLU A 98 -6.76 18.03 16.38
CA GLU A 98 -5.76 18.70 17.22
C GLU A 98 -4.74 19.48 16.40
N VAL A 99 -4.17 18.88 15.34
CA VAL A 99 -3.20 19.57 14.45
C VAL A 99 -3.84 20.75 13.73
N LEU A 100 -5.07 20.60 13.23
CA LEU A 100 -5.82 21.69 12.59
C LEU A 100 -6.14 22.81 13.58
N GLY A 101 -6.47 22.47 14.82
CA GLY A 101 -6.73 23.44 15.89
C GLY A 101 -5.48 24.24 16.31
N ARG A 102 -4.29 23.63 16.28
CA ARG A 102 -3.02 24.33 16.54
C ARG A 102 -2.68 25.30 15.42
N LYS A 103 -2.80 24.87 14.16
CA LYS A 103 -2.49 25.69 12.98
C LYS A 103 -3.40 26.91 12.85
N THR A 104 -4.66 26.80 13.25
CA THR A 104 -5.60 27.94 13.24
C THR A 104 -5.29 28.98 14.33
N ARG A 105 -4.72 28.57 15.48
CA ARG A 105 -4.29 29.50 16.54
C ARG A 105 -3.00 30.24 16.18
N GLU A 106 -2.03 29.56 15.55
CA GLU A 106 -0.80 30.21 15.05
C GLU A 106 -1.11 31.33 14.03
N HIS A 107 -2.12 31.13 13.17
CA HIS A 107 -2.57 32.16 12.23
C HIS A 107 -3.35 33.31 12.89
N ALA A 108 -4.00 33.07 14.03
CA ALA A 108 -4.72 34.10 14.79
C ALA A 108 -3.75 34.99 15.58
N GLU A 109 -2.73 34.41 16.23
CA GLU A 109 -1.73 35.15 17.00
C GLU A 109 -0.84 36.05 16.13
N THR A 110 -0.61 35.68 14.86
CA THR A 110 0.14 36.52 13.91
C THR A 110 -0.64 37.78 13.51
N ARG A 111 -1.97 37.80 13.67
CA ARG A 111 -2.83 38.97 13.33
C ARG A 111 -3.01 39.95 14.48
N GLU A 112 -2.73 39.56 15.72
CA GLU A 112 -2.97 40.40 16.91
C GLU A 112 -1.75 41.20 17.38
N GLN A 113 -0.64 41.20 16.63
CA GLN A 113 0.51 42.04 16.98
C GLN A 113 0.41 43.37 16.23
N PRO A 114 -0.16 44.44 16.82
CA PRO A 114 -0.10 45.76 16.21
C PRO A 114 1.38 46.16 16.08
N PRO A 115 1.76 46.92 15.03
CA PRO A 115 3.10 47.45 14.93
C PRO A 115 3.39 48.23 16.20
N ARG A 116 4.51 47.90 16.87
CA ARG A 116 5.02 48.71 17.98
C ARG A 116 5.37 50.08 17.40
N VAL A 117 4.44 51.02 17.48
CA VAL A 117 4.71 52.43 17.19
C VAL A 117 5.63 52.89 18.31
N SER A 118 6.91 53.07 18.01
CA SER A 118 7.86 53.71 18.91
C SER A 118 7.37 55.12 19.20
N SER A 119 6.69 55.27 20.34
CA SER A 119 6.38 56.56 20.95
C SER A 119 7.60 56.98 21.75
N ASP A 120 8.61 57.51 21.07
CA ASP A 120 9.51 58.46 21.73
C ASP A 120 8.92 59.85 21.49
N ALA A 121 8.11 60.23 22.48
CA ALA A 121 7.58 61.55 22.62
C ALA A 121 8.72 62.56 22.80
N VAL A 122 8.66 63.58 21.94
CA VAL A 122 9.12 64.94 22.19
C VAL A 122 9.06 65.31 23.68
N SER A 123 10.19 65.73 24.24
CA SER A 123 10.18 66.66 25.37
C SER A 123 11.42 67.56 25.39
N THR A 124 11.16 68.81 24.97
CA THR A 124 11.69 70.09 25.47
C THR A 124 13.18 70.27 25.80
N ARG A 125 13.87 71.11 25.02
CA ARG A 125 14.21 72.51 25.38
C ARG A 125 14.84 73.26 24.21
#